data_AF-A0A1L3I8U5-F1
#
_entry.id   AF-A0A1L3I8U5-F1
#
_cell.length_a   1.000
_cell.length_b   1.000
_cell.length_c   1.000
_cell.angle_alpha   90.00
_cell.angle_beta   90.00
_cell.angle_gamma   90.00
#
_symmetry.space_group_name_H-M   'P 1'
#
loop_
_entity.id
_entity.type
_entity.pdbx_description
1 polymer ?
#
loop_
_entity_poly.entity_id
_entity_poly.type
_entity_poly.pdbx_seq_one_letter_code
_entity_poly.pdbx_strand_id
1 'polypeptide(L)'
;MEHAIRKHCTVHNDEDPAFYKSLSEKVENLLNKHQDDWVKLTDDLEKIRAEAQHGRKSGQDGMSKEATTFYEHIANEAFEDGVVPTSAKPRMKTLMETIVATMQDSIGSIDFWNNADKQKKTRSEIKTALTLTEIPELKSNRERIAIEVMKLAKNRHNDLLNDVSGGAAR
;
A
#
# COMPACT_ATOMS: atom_id res chain seq x y z
N MET A 1 -15.86 -20.47 5.50
CA MET A 1 -15.84 -19.01 5.21
C MET A 1 -14.41 -18.49 5.13
N GLU A 2 -13.56 -18.81 6.10
CA GLU A 2 -12.11 -18.53 6.11
C GLU A 2 -11.41 -18.73 4.75
N HIS A 3 -11.53 -19.91 4.13
CA HIS A 3 -10.88 -20.20 2.84
C HIS A 3 -11.26 -19.21 1.74
N ALA A 4 -12.49 -18.69 1.74
CA ALA A 4 -12.92 -17.69 0.76
C ALA A 4 -12.27 -16.32 1.02
N ILE A 5 -12.15 -15.92 2.29
CA ILE A 5 -11.46 -14.68 2.69
C ILE A 5 -9.98 -14.78 2.33
N ARG A 6 -9.31 -15.89 2.69
CA ARG A 6 -7.91 -16.13 2.35
C ARG A 6 -7.69 -16.10 0.84
N LYS A 7 -8.53 -16.82 0.07
CA LYS A 7 -8.45 -16.80 -1.39
C LYS A 7 -8.60 -15.39 -1.96
N HIS A 8 -9.54 -14.60 -1.44
CA HIS A 8 -9.72 -13.21 -1.86
C HIS A 8 -8.49 -12.36 -1.53
N CYS A 9 -7.94 -12.48 -0.32
CA CYS A 9 -6.71 -11.79 0.06
C CYS A 9 -5.52 -12.17 -0.83
N THR A 10 -5.40 -13.44 -1.23
CA THR A 10 -4.36 -13.89 -2.16
C THR A 10 -4.55 -13.30 -3.56
N VAL A 11 -5.78 -13.31 -4.09
CA VAL A 11 -6.07 -12.81 -5.44
C VAL A 11 -5.81 -11.31 -5.55
N HIS A 12 -6.18 -10.54 -4.53
CA HIS A 12 -6.05 -9.08 -4.53
C HIS A 12 -4.77 -8.59 -3.84
N ASN A 13 -3.86 -9.48 -3.43
CA ASN A 13 -2.64 -9.10 -2.70
C ASN A 13 -1.82 -8.05 -3.45
N ASP A 14 -1.67 -8.21 -4.76
CA ASP A 14 -0.89 -7.31 -5.60
C ASP A 14 -1.48 -5.88 -5.70
N GLU A 15 -2.74 -5.67 -5.30
CA GLU A 15 -3.42 -4.36 -5.30
C GLU A 15 -3.14 -3.56 -4.02
N ASP A 16 -3.05 -4.20 -2.86
CA ASP A 16 -2.68 -3.56 -1.58
C ASP A 16 -2.07 -4.63 -0.65
N PRO A 17 -0.78 -4.95 -0.84
CA PRO A 17 -0.18 -6.12 -0.18
C PRO A 17 -0.22 -6.01 1.34
N ALA A 18 0.00 -4.80 1.87
CA ALA A 18 -0.06 -4.54 3.30
C ALA A 18 -1.46 -4.76 3.87
N PHE A 19 -2.49 -4.21 3.22
CA PHE A 19 -3.88 -4.37 3.67
C PHE A 19 -4.30 -5.84 3.69
N TYR A 20 -4.11 -6.58 2.58
CA TYR A 20 -4.55 -7.97 2.49
C TYR A 20 -3.72 -8.94 3.34
N LYS A 21 -2.44 -8.65 3.57
CA LYS A 21 -1.63 -9.37 4.57
C LYS A 21 -2.21 -9.17 5.97
N SER A 22 -2.49 -7.93 6.36
CA SER A 22 -3.07 -7.63 7.68
C SER A 22 -4.43 -8.31 7.89
N LEU A 23 -5.27 -8.39 6.85
CA LEU A 23 -6.55 -9.10 6.92
C LEU A 23 -6.35 -10.61 7.13
N SER A 24 -5.36 -11.20 6.45
CA SER A 24 -5.05 -12.62 6.61
C SER A 24 -4.59 -12.94 8.03
N GLU A 25 -3.74 -12.09 8.62
CA GLU A 25 -3.29 -12.19 10.01
C GLU A 25 -4.45 -11.98 11.01
N LYS A 26 -5.37 -11.05 10.74
CA LYS A 26 -6.60 -10.87 11.54
C LYS A 26 -7.44 -12.15 11.56
N VAL A 27 -7.62 -12.81 10.42
CA VAL A 27 -8.36 -14.09 10.33
C VAL A 27 -7.67 -15.16 11.19
N GLU A 28 -6.35 -15.31 11.07
CA GLU A 28 -5.60 -16.31 11.85
C GLU A 28 -5.68 -16.05 13.36
N ASN A 29 -5.51 -14.79 13.77
CA ASN A 29 -5.64 -14.40 15.17
C ASN A 29 -7.06 -14.65 15.73
N LEU A 30 -8.09 -14.45 14.91
CA LEU A 30 -9.48 -14.68 15.31
C LEU A 30 -9.76 -16.18 15.49
N LEU A 31 -9.30 -17.02 14.56
CA LEU A 31 -9.43 -18.48 14.63
C LEU A 31 -8.73 -19.06 15.87
N ASN A 32 -7.57 -18.52 16.23
CA ASN A 32 -6.85 -18.94 17.43
C ASN A 32 -7.57 -18.54 18.73
N LYS A 33 -8.29 -17.40 18.74
CA LYS A 33 -8.96 -16.87 19.94
C LYS A 33 -10.33 -17.47 20.22
N HIS A 34 -11.07 -17.89 19.19
CA HIS A 34 -12.49 -18.25 19.32
C HIS A 34 -12.78 -19.72 18.99
N GLN A 35 -12.01 -20.66 19.56
CA GLN A 35 -12.28 -22.09 19.37
C GLN A 35 -13.65 -22.52 19.94
N ASP A 36 -14.14 -21.83 20.97
CA ASP A 36 -15.35 -22.22 21.71
C ASP A 36 -16.57 -21.30 21.48
N ASP A 37 -16.43 -20.19 20.73
CA ASP A 37 -17.50 -19.21 20.48
C ASP A 37 -17.75 -19.03 18.97
N TRP A 38 -18.44 -20.00 18.38
CA TRP A 38 -18.72 -20.08 16.95
C TRP A 38 -19.62 -18.97 16.42
N VAL A 39 -20.52 -18.44 17.25
CA VAL A 39 -21.41 -17.33 16.85
C VAL A 39 -20.59 -16.07 16.68
N LYS A 40 -19.78 -15.72 17.68
CA LYS A 40 -18.90 -14.56 17.62
C LYS A 40 -17.85 -14.67 16.52
N LEU A 41 -17.28 -15.87 16.33
CA LEU A 41 -16.35 -16.13 15.24
C LEU A 41 -16.98 -15.86 13.87
N THR A 42 -18.24 -16.29 13.67
CA THR A 42 -18.93 -16.08 12.38
C THR A 42 -19.17 -14.61 12.13
N ASP A 43 -19.68 -13.86 13.12
CA ASP A 43 -19.92 -12.42 13.00
C ASP A 43 -18.64 -11.64 12.68
N ASP A 44 -17.52 -11.97 13.35
CA ASP A 44 -16.25 -11.28 13.13
C ASP A 44 -15.63 -11.67 11.78
N LEU A 45 -15.78 -12.91 11.31
CA LEU A 45 -15.36 -13.30 9.95
C LEU A 45 -16.20 -12.62 8.86
N GLU A 46 -17.50 -12.38 9.09
CA GLU A 46 -18.34 -11.64 8.15
C GLU A 46 -17.88 -10.18 8.00
N LYS A 47 -17.49 -9.53 9.10
CA LYS A 47 -16.90 -8.18 9.06
C LYS A 47 -15.59 -8.17 8.26
N ILE A 48 -14.69 -9.12 8.52
CA ILE A 48 -13.42 -9.22 7.79
C ILE A 48 -13.67 -9.51 6.30
N ARG A 49 -14.64 -10.37 5.96
CA ARG A 49 -15.04 -10.60 4.58
C ARG A 49 -15.52 -9.32 3.91
N ALA A 50 -16.33 -8.52 4.60
CA ALA A 50 -16.80 -7.24 4.08
C ALA A 50 -15.63 -6.27 3.87
N GLU A 51 -14.68 -6.17 4.81
CA GLU A 51 -13.44 -5.38 4.65
C GLU A 51 -12.64 -5.83 3.42
N ALA A 52 -12.44 -7.14 3.26
CA ALA A 52 -11.68 -7.71 2.15
C ALA A 52 -12.31 -7.36 0.79
N GLN A 53 -13.64 -7.53 0.67
CA GLN A 53 -14.40 -7.22 -0.55
C GLN A 53 -14.35 -5.74 -0.91
N HIS A 54 -14.29 -4.86 0.09
CA HIS A 54 -14.31 -3.43 -0.11
C HIS A 54 -12.91 -2.83 -0.32
N GLY A 55 -11.86 -3.50 0.13
CA GLY A 55 -10.51 -2.96 0.14
C GLY A 55 -10.38 -1.72 1.04
N ARG A 56 -9.24 -1.03 0.92
CA ARG A 56 -9.02 0.24 1.62
C ARG A 56 -10.00 1.31 1.13
N LYS A 57 -10.72 1.95 2.05
CA LYS A 57 -11.74 2.95 1.72
C LYS A 57 -11.30 4.40 1.85
N SER A 58 -10.35 4.69 2.73
CA SER A 58 -9.87 6.04 2.98
C SER A 58 -8.38 6.05 3.28
N GLY A 59 -7.79 7.24 3.16
CA GLY A 59 -6.48 7.47 3.73
C GLY A 59 -6.52 7.50 5.26
N GLN A 60 -5.35 7.46 5.87
CA GLN A 60 -5.16 7.54 7.30
C GLN A 60 -4.14 8.62 7.63
N ASP A 61 -4.19 9.11 8.87
CA ASP A 61 -3.04 9.84 9.42
C ASP A 61 -2.71 11.15 8.67
N GLY A 62 -3.71 11.73 8.00
CA GLY A 62 -3.63 12.93 7.16
C GLY A 62 -3.21 12.66 5.71
N MET A 63 -2.96 11.40 5.34
CA MET A 63 -2.59 11.01 3.98
C MET A 63 -3.81 10.71 3.10
N SER A 64 -3.62 10.76 1.79
CA SER A 64 -4.52 10.21 0.79
C SER A 64 -4.66 8.69 0.93
N LYS A 65 -5.72 8.12 0.36
CA LYS A 65 -5.93 6.66 0.32
C LYS A 65 -4.71 5.98 -0.31
N GLU A 66 -4.19 6.59 -1.38
CA GLU A 66 -3.12 6.04 -2.21
C GLU A 66 -1.79 6.16 -1.47
N ALA A 67 -1.49 7.32 -0.88
CA ALA A 67 -0.30 7.47 -0.07
C ALA A 67 -0.32 6.55 1.16
N THR A 68 -1.48 6.27 1.74
CA THR A 68 -1.58 5.30 2.85
C THR A 68 -1.29 3.87 2.40
N THR A 69 -1.80 3.44 1.23
CA THR A 69 -1.48 2.12 0.66
C THR A 69 0.03 1.97 0.40
N PHE A 70 0.66 2.98 -0.22
CA PHE A 70 2.10 2.95 -0.45
C PHE A 70 2.89 3.02 0.86
N TYR A 71 2.47 3.85 1.81
CA TYR A 71 3.10 3.97 3.11
C TYR A 71 3.21 2.62 3.82
N GLU A 72 2.09 1.90 3.96
CA GLU A 72 2.08 0.63 4.69
C GLU A 72 2.84 -0.46 3.94
N HIS A 73 2.74 -0.50 2.61
CA HIS A 73 3.53 -1.44 1.81
C HIS A 73 5.03 -1.21 1.98
N ILE A 74 5.49 0.04 1.81
CA ILE A 74 6.91 0.36 1.95
C ILE A 74 7.38 0.22 3.39
N ALA A 75 6.53 0.48 4.38
CA ALA A 75 6.84 0.21 5.77
C ALA A 75 7.18 -1.27 5.99
N ASN A 76 6.32 -2.18 5.49
CA ASN A 76 6.54 -3.63 5.55
C ASN A 76 7.80 -4.10 4.82
N GLU A 77 8.21 -3.41 3.76
CA GLU A 77 9.39 -3.75 2.96
C GLU A 77 10.71 -3.21 3.54
N ALA A 78 10.65 -2.11 4.28
CA ALA A 78 11.84 -1.38 4.71
C ALA A 78 12.15 -1.48 6.20
N PHE A 79 11.15 -1.72 7.04
CA PHE A 79 11.28 -1.73 8.50
C PHE A 79 10.93 -3.10 9.09
N GLU A 80 11.57 -3.41 10.21
CA GLU A 80 11.22 -4.58 11.01
C GLU A 80 9.75 -4.48 11.47
N ASP A 81 9.02 -5.58 11.29
CA ASP A 81 7.57 -5.70 11.57
C ASP A 81 6.69 -4.60 10.93
N GLY A 82 7.19 -3.91 9.90
CA GLY A 82 6.47 -2.79 9.26
C GLY A 82 6.34 -1.54 10.15
N VAL A 83 7.11 -1.42 11.23
CA VAL A 83 6.96 -0.34 12.20
C VAL A 83 7.92 0.81 11.91
N VAL A 84 7.37 1.91 11.38
CA VAL A 84 8.12 3.15 11.16
C VAL A 84 8.35 3.89 12.50
N PRO A 85 9.60 4.25 12.87
CA PRO A 85 9.88 5.01 14.09
C PRO A 85 9.10 6.32 14.17
N THR A 86 8.60 6.69 15.34
CA THR A 86 7.77 7.90 15.54
C THR A 86 8.46 9.18 15.04
N SER A 87 9.78 9.28 15.20
CA SER A 87 10.58 10.41 14.70
C SER A 87 10.71 10.46 13.17
N ALA A 88 10.53 9.34 12.48
CA ALA A 88 10.57 9.25 11.02
C ALA A 88 9.18 9.40 10.38
N LYS A 89 8.09 9.13 11.12
CA LYS A 89 6.71 9.15 10.59
C LYS A 89 6.36 10.41 9.81
N PRO A 90 6.60 11.65 10.29
CA PRO A 90 6.22 12.84 9.52
C PRO A 90 6.90 12.91 8.16
N ARG A 91 8.21 12.62 8.11
CA ARG A 91 9.00 12.62 6.86
C ARG A 91 8.56 11.49 5.92
N MET A 92 8.28 10.31 6.46
CA MET A 92 7.78 9.18 5.69
C MET A 92 6.41 9.51 5.05
N LYS A 93 5.49 10.14 5.79
CA LYS A 93 4.18 10.56 5.26
C LYS A 93 4.34 11.55 4.08
N THR A 94 5.12 12.60 4.27
CA THR A 94 5.38 13.59 3.20
C THR A 94 6.04 12.95 1.98
N LEU A 95 6.97 12.02 2.19
CA LEU A 95 7.59 11.27 1.10
C LEU A 95 6.55 10.44 0.33
N MET A 96 5.66 9.72 1.01
CA MET A 96 4.67 8.87 0.34
C MET A 96 3.70 9.67 -0.51
N GLU A 97 3.23 10.82 -0.03
CA GLU A 97 2.44 11.76 -0.85
C GLU A 97 3.22 12.24 -2.07
N THR A 98 4.49 12.59 -1.90
CA THR A 98 5.37 13.04 -2.99
C THR A 98 5.56 11.94 -4.04
N ILE A 99 5.75 10.69 -3.59
CA ILE A 99 5.88 9.53 -4.48
C ILE A 99 4.59 9.29 -5.25
N VAL A 100 3.43 9.33 -4.58
CA VAL A 100 2.13 9.14 -5.25
C VAL A 100 1.89 10.23 -6.29
N ALA A 101 2.15 11.49 -5.96
CA ALA A 101 2.06 12.59 -6.92
C ALA A 101 2.99 12.38 -8.13
N THR A 102 4.24 11.99 -7.88
CA THR A 102 5.22 11.66 -8.94
C THR A 102 4.72 10.53 -9.84
N MET A 103 4.10 9.50 -9.26
CA MET A 103 3.51 8.40 -10.01
C MET A 103 2.33 8.87 -10.85
N GLN A 104 1.40 9.63 -10.27
CA GLN A 104 0.23 10.16 -10.98
C GLN A 104 0.63 11.01 -12.19
N ASP A 105 1.59 11.91 -12.02
CA ASP A 105 2.13 12.76 -13.09
C ASP A 105 2.81 11.93 -14.20
N SER A 106 3.50 10.85 -13.82
CA SER A 106 4.28 10.03 -14.76
C SER A 106 3.42 9.03 -15.53
N ILE A 107 2.61 8.23 -14.82
CA ILE A 107 1.91 7.08 -15.39
C ILE A 107 0.71 7.50 -16.23
N GLY A 108 0.19 8.72 -16.06
CA GLY A 108 -0.84 9.29 -16.94
C GLY A 108 -0.37 9.55 -18.37
N SER A 109 0.94 9.49 -18.62
CA SER A 109 1.49 9.67 -19.96
C SER A 109 1.23 8.46 -20.86
N ILE A 110 0.98 8.71 -22.14
CA ILE A 110 0.73 7.67 -23.15
C ILE A 110 1.88 6.65 -23.15
N ASP A 111 1.50 5.37 -23.12
CA ASP A 111 2.40 4.22 -23.25
C ASP A 111 3.52 4.16 -22.19
N PHE A 112 3.28 4.73 -21.00
CA PHE A 112 4.27 4.74 -19.91
C PHE A 112 4.86 3.35 -19.60
N TRP A 113 4.00 2.34 -19.45
CA TRP A 113 4.39 0.99 -19.05
C TRP A 113 5.18 0.20 -20.10
N ASN A 114 5.21 0.65 -21.36
CA ASN A 114 6.05 0.05 -22.40
C ASN A 114 7.26 0.93 -22.77
N ASN A 115 7.37 2.13 -22.18
CA ASN A 115 8.48 3.04 -22.41
C ASN A 115 9.55 2.92 -21.31
N ALA A 116 10.68 2.30 -21.64
CA ALA A 116 11.77 2.06 -20.70
C ALA A 116 12.42 3.34 -20.16
N ASP A 117 12.55 4.39 -20.99
CA ASP A 117 13.17 5.66 -20.57
C ASP A 117 12.29 6.41 -19.57
N LYS A 118 10.97 6.43 -19.81
CA LYS A 118 10.00 7.01 -18.85
C LYS A 118 10.04 6.27 -17.52
N GLN A 119 10.00 4.93 -17.55
CA GLN A 119 10.09 4.13 -16.32
C GLN A 119 11.42 4.32 -15.58
N LYS A 120 12.53 4.41 -16.32
CA LYS A 120 13.86 4.68 -15.75
C LYS A 120 13.92 6.06 -15.09
N LYS A 121 13.34 7.08 -15.72
CA LYS A 121 13.25 8.45 -15.19
C LYS A 121 12.46 8.46 -13.87
N THR A 122 11.23 7.97 -13.87
CA THR A 122 10.37 7.93 -12.67
C THR A 122 11.03 7.12 -11.54
N ARG A 123 11.64 5.96 -11.85
CA ARG A 123 12.41 5.19 -10.85
C ARG A 123 13.57 5.99 -10.28
N SER A 124 14.27 6.77 -11.10
CA SER A 124 15.35 7.64 -10.63
C SER A 124 14.85 8.73 -9.70
N GLU A 125 13.73 9.37 -10.01
CA GLU A 125 13.09 10.41 -9.18
C GLU A 125 12.67 9.85 -7.82
N ILE A 126 12.04 8.68 -7.80
CA ILE A 126 11.69 7.97 -6.56
C ILE A 126 12.94 7.69 -5.71
N LYS A 127 14.02 7.16 -6.31
CA LYS A 127 15.26 6.88 -5.57
C LYS A 127 15.92 8.12 -5.00
N THR A 128 15.86 9.23 -5.74
CA THR A 128 16.31 10.53 -5.25
C THR A 128 15.48 10.97 -4.06
N ALA A 129 14.14 10.93 -4.16
CA ALA A 129 13.25 11.29 -3.06
C ALA A 129 13.51 10.44 -1.81
N LEU A 130 13.64 9.11 -1.96
CA LEU A 130 13.99 8.20 -0.86
C LEU A 130 15.31 8.60 -0.18
N THR A 131 16.34 8.94 -0.97
CA THR A 131 17.65 9.33 -0.44
C THR A 131 17.58 10.65 0.32
N LEU A 132 16.78 11.60 -0.15
CA LEU A 132 16.63 12.94 0.45
C LEU A 132 15.80 12.95 1.74
N THR A 133 15.08 11.88 2.07
CA THR A 133 14.33 11.79 3.34
C THR A 133 15.22 11.66 4.58
N GLU A 134 16.48 11.27 4.39
CA GLU A 134 17.42 10.96 5.48
C GLU A 134 16.91 9.90 6.47
N ILE A 135 16.07 8.96 5.98
CA ILE A 135 15.65 7.78 6.73
C ILE A 135 16.59 6.62 6.37
N PRO A 136 17.41 6.11 7.30
CA PRO A 136 18.46 5.13 7.02
C PRO A 136 17.96 3.84 6.34
N GLU A 137 16.81 3.34 6.77
CA GLU A 137 16.17 2.12 6.27
C GLU A 137 15.77 2.29 4.80
N LEU A 138 15.16 3.44 4.46
CA LEU A 138 14.78 3.74 3.07
C LEU A 138 16.00 3.92 2.18
N LYS A 139 17.05 4.57 2.69
CA LYS A 139 18.30 4.78 1.94
C LYS A 139 18.99 3.45 1.64
N SER A 140 19.05 2.55 2.62
CA SER A 140 19.69 1.24 2.51
C SER A 140 18.92 0.33 1.54
N ASN A 141 17.59 0.40 1.56
CA ASN A 141 16.71 -0.45 0.76
C ASN A 141 16.22 0.21 -0.55
N ARG A 142 16.80 1.35 -0.95
CA ARG A 142 16.24 2.23 -2.00
C ARG A 142 15.93 1.54 -3.34
N GLU A 143 16.75 0.60 -3.77
CA GLU A 143 16.55 -0.09 -5.06
C GLU A 143 15.35 -1.04 -4.99
N ARG A 144 15.25 -1.81 -3.90
CA ARG A 144 14.10 -2.68 -3.63
C ARG A 144 12.82 -1.87 -3.51
N ILE A 145 12.84 -0.80 -2.70
CA ILE A 145 11.68 0.07 -2.51
C ILE A 145 11.24 0.68 -3.84
N ALA A 146 12.16 1.18 -4.67
CA ALA A 146 11.79 1.74 -5.96
C ALA A 146 11.22 0.70 -6.94
N ILE A 147 11.61 -0.58 -6.82
CA ILE A 147 10.98 -1.68 -7.57
C ILE A 147 9.56 -1.91 -7.05
N GLU A 148 9.38 -2.00 -5.74
CA GLU A 148 8.09 -2.24 -5.09
C GLU A 148 7.08 -1.11 -5.35
N VAL A 149 7.52 0.15 -5.28
CA VAL A 149 6.71 1.31 -5.66
C VAL A 149 6.23 1.20 -7.11
N MET A 150 7.13 0.86 -8.05
CA MET A 150 6.78 0.72 -9.46
C MET A 150 5.83 -0.46 -9.70
N LYS A 151 6.03 -1.59 -9.00
CA LYS A 151 5.17 -2.77 -9.08
C LYS A 151 3.75 -2.43 -8.59
N LEU A 152 3.65 -1.85 -7.40
CA LEU A 152 2.38 -1.48 -6.80
C LEU A 152 1.64 -0.45 -7.66
N ALA A 153 2.33 0.56 -8.17
CA ALA A 153 1.74 1.54 -9.06
C ALA A 153 1.21 0.96 -10.37
N LYS A 154 1.87 -0.09 -10.91
CA LYS A 154 1.39 -0.79 -12.10
C LYS A 154 0.06 -1.49 -11.84
N ASN A 155 -0.04 -2.19 -10.71
CA ASN A 155 -1.26 -2.89 -10.31
C ASN A 155 -2.38 -1.91 -9.95
N ARG A 156 -2.04 -0.72 -9.44
CA ARG A 156 -2.97 0.34 -9.05
C ARG A 156 -3.12 1.45 -10.09
N HIS A 157 -2.75 1.22 -11.35
CA HIS A 157 -2.69 2.29 -12.36
C HIS A 157 -4.01 3.08 -12.48
N ASN A 158 -5.14 2.38 -12.59
CA ASN A 158 -6.45 3.02 -12.72
C ASN A 158 -6.84 3.77 -11.43
N ASP A 159 -6.56 3.19 -10.27
CA ASP A 159 -6.87 3.82 -8.98
C ASP A 159 -6.08 5.13 -8.80
N LEU A 160 -4.78 5.10 -9.11
CA LEU A 160 -3.91 6.27 -9.04
C LEU A 160 -4.40 7.40 -9.95
N LEU A 161 -4.87 7.10 -11.17
CA LEU A 161 -5.40 8.12 -12.08
C LEU A 161 -6.79 8.65 -11.66
N ASN A 162 -7.62 7.80 -11.05
CA ASN A 162 -8.96 8.19 -10.59
C ASN A 162 -8.89 9.10 -9.34
N ASP A 163 -7.91 8.91 -8.46
CA ASP A 163 -7.75 9.71 -7.24
C ASP A 163 -7.50 11.21 -7.55
N VAL A 164 -6.78 11.51 -8.63
CA VAL A 164 -6.54 12.88 -9.12
C VAL A 164 -7.87 13.61 -9.45
N SER A 165 -8.86 12.88 -9.97
CA SER A 165 -10.16 13.45 -10.36
C SER A 165 -11.09 13.70 -9.16
N GLY A 166 -10.86 13.04 -8.02
CA GLY A 166 -11.65 13.21 -6.80
C GLY A 166 -11.19 14.37 -5.90
N GLY A 167 -9.93 14.80 -6.04
CA GLY A 167 -9.34 15.88 -5.24
C GLY A 167 -9.72 17.30 -5.68
N ALA A 168 -10.19 17.50 -6.91
CA ALA A 168 -10.55 18.83 -7.44
C ALA A 168 -11.93 19.35 -6.97
N ALA A 169 -12.67 18.56 -6.18
CA ALA A 169 -14.02 18.89 -5.71
C ALA A 169 -14.13 19.06 -4.18
N ARG A 170 -13.05 19.45 -3.49
CA ARG A 170 -13.07 19.77 -2.06
C ARG A 170 -12.44 21.12 -1.76
#